data_AF-A0A9E5FSC3-F1
#
_entry.id   AF-A0A9E5FSC3-F1
#
_cell.length_a   1.000
_cell.length_b   1.000
_cell.length_c   1.000
_cell.angle_alpha   90.00
_cell.angle_beta   90.00
_cell.angle_gamma   90.00
#
_symmetry.space_group_name_H-M   'P 1'
#
loop_
_entity.id
_entity.type
_entity.pdbx_description
1 polymer ?
#
loop_
_entity_poly.entity_id
_entity_poly.type
_entity_poly.pdbx_seq_one_letter_code
_entity_poly.pdbx_strand_id
1 'polypeptide(L)' 'MQNDLISLNPFSLMMEPENVLQAMEQSTTLRSLKRRVLRPLDKPLIPYAQGKNPYEDIDQEIEMELDQDFGGAEEHIQ' A
#
# COMPACT_ATOMS: atom_id res chain seq x y z
N MET A 1 29.29 -6.65 -5.06
CA MET A 1 28.87 -5.38 -5.70
C MET A 1 27.49 -5.47 -6.38
N GLN A 2 26.89 -6.65 -6.62
CA GLN A 2 25.48 -6.74 -7.09
C GLN A 2 24.40 -6.41 -6.04
N ASN A 3 24.70 -6.53 -4.73
CA ASN A 3 23.70 -6.36 -3.68
C ASN A 3 23.09 -4.96 -3.61
N ASP A 4 23.85 -3.92 -3.99
CA ASP A 4 23.43 -2.53 -3.87
C ASP A 4 22.40 -2.12 -4.94
N LEU A 5 22.31 -2.85 -6.06
CA LEU A 5 21.32 -2.59 -7.10
C LEU A 5 19.92 -3.12 -6.73
N ILE A 6 19.87 -4.26 -6.04
CA ILE A 6 18.61 -4.86 -5.55
C ILE A 6 18.02 -4.02 -4.41
N SER A 7 18.85 -3.37 -3.60
CA SER A 7 18.38 -2.45 -2.55
C SER A 7 17.91 -1.10 -3.12
N LEU A 8 18.50 -0.64 -4.22
CA LEU A 8 18.16 0.63 -4.86
C LEU A 8 16.92 0.53 -5.77
N ASN A 9 16.68 -0.63 -6.37
CA ASN A 9 15.52 -0.86 -7.22
C ASN A 9 14.87 -2.22 -6.91
N PRO A 10 13.66 -2.21 -6.31
CA PRO A 10 12.97 -3.43 -5.88
C PRO A 10 12.54 -4.33 -7.04
N PHE A 11 12.55 -3.82 -8.27
CA PHE A 11 12.15 -4.55 -9.48
C PHE A 11 13.32 -5.03 -10.32
N SER A 12 14.57 -4.76 -9.92
CA SER A 12 15.75 -5.20 -10.68
C SER A 12 15.80 -6.71 -10.93
N LEU A 13 15.25 -7.50 -10.01
CA LEU A 13 15.14 -8.96 -10.17
C LEU A 13 14.14 -9.38 -11.27
N MET A 14 13.22 -8.52 -11.65
CA MET A 14 12.22 -8.81 -12.69
C MET A 14 12.77 -8.61 -14.11
N MET A 15 13.95 -8.00 -14.26
CA MET A 15 14.56 -7.77 -15.58
C MET A 15 15.09 -9.06 -16.21
N GLU A 16 15.49 -10.04 -15.39
CA GLU A 16 16.04 -11.32 -15.84
C GLU A 16 15.47 -12.47 -14.98
N PRO A 17 14.19 -12.83 -15.18
CA PRO A 17 13.50 -13.78 -14.30
C PRO A 17 14.13 -15.17 -14.31
N GLU A 18 14.62 -15.64 -15.46
CA GLU A 18 15.21 -16.98 -15.59
C GLU A 18 16.50 -17.13 -14.75
N ASN A 19 17.34 -16.09 -14.74
CA ASN A 19 18.57 -16.08 -13.94
C ASN A 19 18.26 -16.10 -12.44
N VAL A 20 17.18 -15.43 -12.02
CA VAL A 20 16.71 -15.44 -10.64
C VAL A 20 16.22 -16.84 -10.25
N LEU A 21 15.43 -17.51 -11.10
CA LEU A 21 14.95 -18.86 -10.83
C LEU A 21 16.11 -19.88 -10.72
N GLN A 22 17.09 -19.81 -11.62
CA GLN A 22 18.27 -20.67 -11.55
C GLN A 22 19.09 -20.44 -10.27
N ALA A 23 19.29 -19.18 -9.89
CA ALA A 23 19.99 -18.84 -8.64
C ALA A 23 19.20 -19.31 -7.39
N MET A 24 17.87 -19.18 -7.42
CA MET A 24 17.00 -19.70 -6.37
C MET A 24 17.09 -21.22 -6.25
N GLU A 25 17.11 -21.95 -7.37
CA GLU A 25 17.29 -23.39 -7.40
C GLU A 25 18.67 -23.83 -6.89
N GLN A 26 19.70 -22.99 -6.92
CA GLN A 26 21.03 -23.34 -6.39
C GLN A 26 21.25 -22.88 -4.93
N SER A 27 20.35 -22.06 -4.38
CA SER A 27 20.49 -21.51 -3.03
C SER A 27 20.21 -22.53 -1.91
N THR A 28 21.26 -22.85 -1.15
CA THR A 28 21.15 -23.69 0.07
C THR A 28 20.44 -22.95 1.20
N THR A 29 20.64 -21.64 1.31
CA THR A 29 19.98 -20.79 2.31
C THR A 29 18.47 -20.76 2.09
N LEU A 30 18.00 -20.53 0.86
CA LEU A 30 16.57 -20.54 0.55
C LEU A 30 15.95 -21.93 0.77
N ARG A 31 16.66 -23.01 0.42
CA ARG A 31 16.26 -24.38 0.74
C ARG A 31 16.09 -24.64 2.24
N SER A 32 16.96 -24.06 3.06
CA SER A 32 16.93 -24.24 4.52
C SER A 32 15.83 -23.40 5.20
N LEU A 33 15.20 -22.48 4.46
CA LEU A 33 14.25 -21.54 5.02
C LEU A 33 12.99 -22.27 5.48
N LYS A 34 12.71 -22.19 6.77
CA LYS A 34 11.51 -22.81 7.35
C LYS A 34 10.30 -21.89 7.14
N ARG A 35 9.21 -22.46 6.64
CA ARG A 35 7.94 -21.74 6.52
C ARG A 35 7.47 -21.28 7.90
N ARG A 36 7.36 -19.98 8.10
CA ARG A 36 6.77 -19.38 9.30
C ARG A 36 5.53 -18.60 8.91
N VAL A 37 4.36 -19.10 9.31
CA VAL A 37 3.12 -18.33 9.16
C VAL A 37 3.07 -17.34 10.29
N LEU A 38 3.38 -16.09 9.96
CA LEU A 38 3.16 -14.97 10.84
C LEU A 38 1.71 -14.55 10.74
N ARG A 39 1.05 -14.50 11.90
CA ARG A 39 -0.31 -14.02 12.02
C ARG A 39 -0.38 -12.77 12.91
N PRO A 40 0.34 -11.69 12.55
CA PRO A 40 0.46 -10.51 13.39
C PRO A 40 -0.88 -9.79 13.57
N LEU A 41 -1.85 -10.06 12.68
CA LEU A 41 -3.18 -9.45 12.67
C LEU A 41 -4.29 -10.40 13.14
N ASP A 42 -3.98 -11.67 13.47
CA ASP A 42 -4.97 -12.63 13.99
C ASP A 42 -5.50 -12.22 15.37
N LYS A 43 -4.74 -11.40 16.09
CA LYS A 43 -5.21 -10.73 17.31
C LYS A 43 -5.37 -9.27 16.95
N PRO A 44 -6.56 -8.66 17.13
CA PRO A 44 -6.72 -7.24 16.90
C PRO A 44 -5.78 -6.49 17.85
N LEU A 45 -4.67 -5.99 17.32
CA LEU A 45 -3.68 -5.18 18.05
C LEU A 45 -4.22 -3.77 18.33
N ILE A 46 -5.25 -3.37 17.60
CA ILE A 46 -5.92 -2.08 17.73
C ILE A 46 -7.21 -2.38 18.49
N PRO A 47 -7.36 -1.92 19.75
CA PRO A 47 -8.69 -1.83 20.34
C PRO A 47 -9.59 -1.12 19.34
N TYR A 48 -10.70 -1.74 18.92
CA TYR A 48 -11.70 -1.06 18.11
C TYR A 48 -11.94 0.29 18.77
N ALA A 49 -11.52 1.38 18.11
CA ALA A 49 -11.77 2.72 18.61
C ALA A 49 -13.30 2.84 18.63
N GLN A 50 -13.88 2.66 19.81
CA GLN A 50 -15.30 2.87 20.01
C GLN A 50 -15.52 4.36 19.79
N GLY A 51 -15.94 4.74 18.58
CA GLY A 51 -16.75 5.94 18.40
C GLY A 51 -16.19 7.15 17.65
N LYS A 52 -15.18 7.05 16.77
CA LYS A 52 -15.00 8.08 15.73
C LYS A 52 -14.25 7.55 14.52
N ASN A 53 -14.77 7.76 13.32
CA ASN A 53 -14.01 7.55 12.08
C ASN A 53 -12.86 8.58 12.08
N PRO A 54 -11.57 8.17 12.01
CA PRO A 54 -10.44 9.10 12.00
C PRO A 54 -10.47 10.10 10.85
N TYR A 55 -11.25 9.80 9.80
CA TYR A 55 -11.40 10.62 8.62
C TYR A 55 -12.68 11.45 8.63
N GLU A 56 -13.52 11.36 9.67
CA GLU A 56 -14.81 12.07 9.74
C GLU A 56 -14.66 13.59 9.57
N ASP A 57 -13.63 14.17 10.15
CA ASP A 57 -13.37 15.61 10.06
C ASP A 57 -12.96 16.01 8.62
N ILE A 58 -12.32 15.09 7.88
CA ILE A 58 -11.90 15.29 6.48
C ILE A 58 -13.08 15.09 5.53
N ASP A 59 -13.90 14.07 5.77
CA ASP A 59 -15.11 13.79 4.99
C ASP A 59 -16.06 15.00 5.04
N GLN A 60 -16.21 15.63 6.22
CA GLN A 60 -16.99 16.86 6.40
C GLN A 60 -16.42 18.07 5.66
N GLU A 61 -15.10 18.26 5.67
CA GLU A 61 -14.45 19.37 4.97
C GLU A 61 -14.65 19.27 3.44
N ILE A 62 -14.56 18.04 2.89
CA ILE A 62 -14.83 17.77 1.47
C ILE A 62 -16.29 18.06 1.11
N GLU A 63 -17.25 17.62 1.93
CA GLU A 63 -18.67 17.92 1.72
C GLU A 63 -18.94 19.43 1.72
N MET A 64 -18.32 20.17 2.64
CA MET A 64 -18.43 21.63 2.70
C MET A 64 -17.75 22.35 1.52
N GLU A 65 -16.65 21.82 0.97
CA GLU A 65 -16.01 22.35 -0.23
C GLU A 65 -16.82 22.06 -1.50
N LEU A 66 -17.43 20.86 -1.60
CA LEU A 66 -18.27 20.49 -2.75
C LEU A 66 -19.50 21.41 -2.90
N ASP A 67 -20.11 21.83 -1.80
CA ASP A 67 -21.26 22.74 -1.82
C ASP A 67 -20.88 24.17 -2.28
N GLN A 68 -19.59 24.55 -2.21
CA GLN A 68 -19.12 25.89 -2.62
C GLN A 68 -18.90 26.01 -4.13
N ASP A 69 -18.61 24.91 -4.83
CA ASP A 69 -18.27 24.94 -6.26
C ASP A 69 -19.48 24.82 -7.21
N PHE A 70 -20.66 24.39 -6.73
CA PHE A 70 -21.87 24.24 -7.56
C PHE A 70 -22.92 25.35 -7.43
N GLY A 71 -22.69 26.36 -6.58
CA GLY A 71 -23.65 27.44 -6.32
C GLY A 71 -23.41 28.71 -7.14
N GLY A 72 -23.77 28.74 -8.43
CA GLY A 72 -23.84 30.04 -9.13
C GLY A 72 -23.91 30.09 -10.65
N ALA A 73 -24.63 29.18 -11.34
CA ALA A 73 -24.83 29.30 -12.79
C ALA A 73 -26.28 29.18 -13.25
N GLU A 74 -27.24 29.65 -12.45
CA GLU A 74 -28.61 29.90 -12.94
C GLU A 74 -29.07 31.31 -12.54
N GLU A 75 -28.72 32.32 -13.35
CA GLU A 75 -29.66 33.40 -13.63
C GLU A 75 -29.25 34.26 -14.86
N HIS A 76 -30.28 34.60 -15.65
CA HIS A 76 -30.35 35.66 -16.64
C HIS A 76 -29.69 35.48 -18.03
N ILE A 77 -30.46 34.93 -18.97
CA ILE A 77 -30.54 35.49 -20.33
C ILE A 77 -32.00 35.88 -20.58
N GLN A 78 -32.22 37.18 -20.78
CA GLN A 78 -33.48 37.81 -21.22
C GLN A 78 -33.81 37.45 -22.67
#